data_AF-A0A5A5RIU1-F1
#
_entry.id   AF-A0A5A5RIU1-F1
#
_cell.length_a   1.000
_cell.length_b   1.000
_cell.length_c   1.000
_cell.angle_alpha   90.00
_cell.angle_beta   90.00
_cell.angle_gamma   90.00
#
_symmetry.space_group_name_H-M   'P 1'
#
loop_
_entity.id
_entity.type
_entity.pdbx_description
1 polymer ?
#
loop_
_entity_poly.entity_id
_entity_poly.type
_entity_poly.pdbx_seq_one_letter_code
_entity_poly.pdbx_strand_id
1 'polypeptide(L)'
;MPAKDFLDLEEKKNLQKALKEEERAEVRERILMFLLLNDGKTQREIAEFIGCSLKKVAHWCVHGDPNNLESLEDGRKNGNHKKAPEEYINLLLDLLQKS
;
A
#
# COMPACT_ATOMS: atom_id res chain seq x y z
N MET A 1 -0.18 -17.87 -2.59
CA MET A 1 -1.36 -17.23 -1.99
C MET A 1 -1.26 -17.42 -0.49
N PRO A 2 -1.48 -16.38 0.33
CA PRO A 2 -1.53 -16.61 1.78
C PRO A 2 -2.62 -17.64 2.07
N ALA A 3 -2.38 -18.45 3.09
CA ALA A 3 -3.32 -19.47 3.51
C ALA A 3 -4.61 -18.81 4.04
N LYS A 4 -5.72 -19.54 3.99
CA LYS A 4 -6.93 -19.17 4.74
C LYS A 4 -6.55 -18.97 6.21
N ASP A 5 -7.17 -17.99 6.87
CA ASP A 5 -6.92 -17.66 8.29
C ASP A 5 -5.45 -17.25 8.59
N PHE A 6 -4.85 -16.48 7.68
CA PHE A 6 -3.48 -15.94 7.89
C PHE A 6 -3.43 -14.75 8.85
N LEU A 7 -4.57 -14.11 9.13
CA LEU A 7 -4.68 -13.06 10.15
C LEU A 7 -5.04 -13.69 11.50
N ASP A 8 -4.39 -13.23 12.56
CA ASP A 8 -4.83 -13.57 13.90
C ASP A 8 -6.13 -12.85 14.30
N LEU A 9 -6.68 -13.22 15.46
CA LEU A 9 -7.95 -12.67 15.94
C LEU A 9 -7.90 -11.15 16.16
N GLU A 10 -6.76 -10.65 16.64
CA GLU A 10 -6.57 -9.24 16.97
C GLU A 10 -6.34 -8.41 15.71
N GLU A 11 -5.50 -8.89 14.79
CA GLU A 11 -5.30 -8.32 13.45
C GLU A 11 -6.63 -8.19 12.69
N LYS A 12 -7.44 -9.26 12.70
CA LYS A 12 -8.76 -9.27 12.08
C LYS A 12 -9.69 -8.23 12.71
N LYS A 13 -9.73 -8.13 14.04
CA LYS A 13 -10.56 -7.13 14.74
C LYS A 13 -10.10 -5.70 14.43
N ASN A 14 -8.79 -5.47 14.42
CA ASN A 14 -8.20 -4.17 14.11
C ASN A 14 -8.54 -3.73 12.69
N LEU A 15 -8.40 -4.62 11.70
CA LEU A 15 -8.80 -4.34 10.32
C LEU A 15 -10.31 -4.11 10.19
N GLN A 16 -11.16 -4.87 10.88
CA GLN A 16 -12.61 -4.64 10.87
C GLN A 16 -13.01 -3.30 11.49
N LYS A 17 -12.31 -2.87 12.53
CA LYS A 17 -12.49 -1.55 13.14
C LYS A 17 -12.01 -0.45 12.17
N ALA A 18 -10.81 -0.58 11.64
CA ALA A 18 -10.23 0.34 10.68
C ALA A 18 -11.10 0.48 9.42
N LEU A 19 -11.72 -0.59 8.93
CA LEU A 19 -12.63 -0.54 7.78
C LEU A 19 -13.81 0.42 7.99
N LYS A 20 -14.28 0.58 9.24
CA LYS A 20 -15.41 1.45 9.60
C LYS A 20 -14.98 2.90 9.85
N GLU A 21 -13.74 3.11 10.31
CA GLU A 21 -13.24 4.40 10.79
C GLU A 21 -12.36 5.13 9.76
N GLU A 22 -11.69 4.40 8.86
CA GLU A 22 -10.76 4.98 7.89
C GLU A 22 -11.48 5.85 6.86
N GLU A 23 -11.01 7.09 6.69
CA GLU A 23 -11.61 8.08 5.79
C GLU A 23 -11.12 7.91 4.34
N ARG A 24 -9.89 7.42 4.13
CA ARG A 24 -9.29 7.20 2.81
C ARG A 24 -9.93 5.99 2.13
N ALA A 25 -10.68 6.23 1.04
CA ALA A 25 -11.42 5.20 0.33
C ALA A 25 -10.52 4.09 -0.22
N GLU A 26 -9.34 4.46 -0.72
CA GLU A 26 -8.34 3.54 -1.23
C GLU A 26 -7.75 2.64 -0.15
N VAL A 27 -7.60 3.14 1.08
CA VAL A 27 -7.10 2.36 2.22
C VAL A 27 -8.19 1.40 2.68
N ARG A 28 -9.45 1.86 2.77
CA ARG A 28 -10.61 0.99 3.05
C ARG A 28 -10.71 -0.17 2.05
N GLU A 29 -10.53 0.11 0.77
CA GLU A 29 -10.55 -0.91 -0.29
C GLU A 29 -9.46 -1.98 -0.04
N ARG A 30 -8.25 -1.55 0.34
CA ARG A 30 -7.12 -2.44 0.62
C ARG A 30 -7.34 -3.25 1.91
N ILE A 31 -7.89 -2.65 2.96
CA ILE A 31 -8.33 -3.35 4.18
C ILE A 31 -9.32 -4.47 3.82
N LEU A 32 -10.30 -4.16 2.97
CA LEU A 32 -11.29 -5.13 2.52
C LEU A 32 -10.65 -6.29 1.73
N MET A 33 -9.62 -6.04 0.92
CA MET A 33 -8.86 -7.11 0.24
C MET A 33 -8.26 -8.11 1.23
N PHE A 34 -7.64 -7.65 2.32
CA PHE A 34 -7.07 -8.55 3.34
C PHE A 34 -8.14 -9.36 4.06
N LEU A 35 -9.26 -8.74 4.43
CA LEU A 35 -10.36 -9.44 5.12
C LEU A 35 -10.98 -10.53 4.25
N LEU A 36 -11.21 -10.26 2.96
CA LEU A 36 -11.76 -11.23 2.01
C LEU A 36 -10.76 -12.36 1.73
N LEU A 37 -9.47 -12.04 1.62
CA LEU A 37 -8.42 -13.03 1.43
C LEU A 37 -8.32 -13.95 2.65
N ASN A 38 -8.43 -13.39 3.85
CA ASN A 38 -8.45 -14.16 5.09
C ASN A 38 -9.67 -15.09 5.16
N ASP A 39 -10.82 -14.64 4.66
CA ASP A 39 -12.05 -15.44 4.52
C ASP A 39 -11.92 -16.59 3.49
N GLY A 40 -10.80 -16.62 2.74
CA GLY A 40 -10.48 -17.67 1.78
C GLY A 40 -10.86 -17.33 0.33
N LYS A 41 -11.24 -16.08 0.04
CA LYS A 41 -11.47 -15.64 -1.34
C LYS A 41 -10.17 -15.60 -2.12
N THR A 42 -10.23 -16.04 -3.38
CA THR A 42 -9.11 -15.90 -4.30
C THR A 42 -8.93 -14.44 -4.73
N GLN A 43 -7.73 -14.07 -5.12
CA GLN A 43 -7.45 -12.71 -5.63
C GLN A 43 -8.33 -12.33 -6.83
N ARG A 44 -8.77 -13.31 -7.63
CA ARG A 44 -9.70 -13.09 -8.75
C ARG A 44 -11.12 -12.77 -8.27
N GLU A 45 -11.65 -13.56 -7.33
CA GLU A 45 -12.97 -13.26 -6.73
C GLU A 45 -12.97 -11.90 -6.02
N ILE A 46 -11.86 -11.55 -5.35
CA ILE A 46 -11.70 -10.24 -4.72
C ILE A 46 -11.72 -9.12 -5.77
N ALA A 47 -10.98 -9.29 -6.88
CA ALA A 47 -10.94 -8.32 -7.97
C ALA A 47 -12.33 -8.10 -8.59
N GLU A 48 -13.07 -9.19 -8.84
CA GLU A 48 -14.44 -9.16 -9.34
C GLU A 48 -15.41 -8.49 -8.34
N PHE A 49 -15.30 -8.83 -7.05
CA PHE A 49 -16.17 -8.27 -6.00
C PHE A 49 -15.95 -6.77 -5.77
N ILE A 50 -14.69 -6.32 -5.76
CA ILE A 50 -14.33 -4.92 -5.54
C ILE A 50 -14.50 -4.09 -6.81
N GLY A 51 -14.46 -4.72 -8.00
CA GLY A 51 -14.48 -4.02 -9.28
C GLY A 51 -13.13 -3.39 -9.63
N CYS A 52 -12.02 -4.06 -9.32
CA CYS A 52 -10.67 -3.59 -9.62
C CYS A 52 -9.85 -4.62 -10.41
N SER A 53 -8.65 -4.24 -10.85
CA SER A 53 -7.79 -5.18 -11.60
C SER A 53 -7.17 -6.24 -10.67
N LEU A 54 -7.02 -7.46 -11.18
CA LEU A 54 -6.29 -8.54 -10.49
C LEU A 54 -4.89 -8.10 -10.05
N LYS A 55 -4.22 -7.29 -10.88
CA LYS A 55 -2.89 -6.76 -10.58
C LYS A 55 -2.88 -5.86 -9.33
N LYS A 56 -3.93 -5.05 -9.13
CA LYS A 56 -4.09 -4.21 -7.94
C LYS A 56 -4.20 -5.07 -6.69
N VAL A 57 -5.06 -6.09 -6.72
CA VAL A 57 -5.23 -7.04 -5.60
C VAL A 57 -3.91 -7.76 -5.33
N ALA A 58 -3.28 -8.35 -6.35
CA ALA A 58 -2.03 -9.08 -6.19
C ALA A 58 -0.91 -8.21 -5.60
N HIS A 59 -0.79 -6.95 -6.03
CA HIS A 59 0.19 -6.02 -5.48
C HIS A 59 -0.04 -5.78 -3.99
N TRP A 60 -1.25 -5.42 -3.57
CA TRP A 60 -1.53 -5.10 -2.17
C TRP A 60 -1.50 -6.32 -1.26
N CYS A 61 -1.93 -7.48 -1.73
CA CYS A 61 -1.83 -8.73 -0.96
C CYS A 61 -0.37 -9.20 -0.76
N VAL A 62 0.59 -8.71 -1.54
CA VAL A 62 2.02 -9.08 -1.44
C VAL A 62 2.83 -8.01 -0.72
N HIS A 63 2.53 -6.73 -0.93
CA HIS A 63 3.35 -5.62 -0.46
C HIS A 63 2.70 -4.81 0.66
N GLY A 64 1.39 -4.92 0.88
CA GLY A 64 0.72 -4.27 1.99
C GLY A 64 0.95 -5.04 3.28
N ASP A 65 1.09 -4.30 4.38
CA ASP A 65 1.15 -4.85 5.74
C ASP A 65 -0.19 -4.60 6.45
N PRO A 66 -0.95 -5.65 6.80
CA PRO A 66 -2.24 -5.51 7.50
C PRO A 66 -2.11 -4.87 8.88
N ASN A 67 -0.93 -4.87 9.49
CA ASN A 67 -0.66 -4.26 10.80
C ASN A 67 -0.24 -2.79 10.71
N ASN A 68 -0.01 -2.28 9.50
CA ASN A 68 0.42 -0.92 9.27
C ASN A 68 -0.44 -0.27 8.18
N LEU A 69 -1.48 0.45 8.57
CA LEU A 69 -2.40 1.10 7.62
C LEU A 69 -1.71 2.11 6.69
N GLU A 70 -0.62 2.74 7.14
CA GLU A 70 0.16 3.65 6.29
C GLU A 70 0.90 2.92 5.17
N SER A 71 1.25 1.65 5.37
CA SER A 71 1.77 0.79 4.29
C SER A 71 0.74 0.57 3.19
N LEU A 72 -0.55 0.74 3.51
CA LEU A 72 -1.65 0.63 2.58
C LEU A 72 -1.95 1.95 1.89
N GLU A 73 -1.10 2.97 1.98
CA GLU A 73 -1.17 4.16 1.15
C GLU A 73 -0.21 4.06 -0.05
N ASP A 74 -0.58 4.66 -1.19
CA ASP A 74 0.37 4.73 -2.31
C ASP A 74 1.42 5.80 -2.03
N GLY A 75 2.62 5.37 -1.64
CA GLY A 75 3.75 6.27 -1.35
C GLY A 75 4.17 7.17 -2.51
N ARG A 76 3.74 6.90 -3.75
CA ARG A 76 3.97 7.80 -4.90
C ARG A 76 3.22 9.12 -4.78
N LYS A 77 2.20 9.21 -3.92
CA LYS A 77 1.50 10.47 -3.61
C LYS A 77 2.44 11.54 -3.08
N ASN A 78 3.52 11.16 -2.39
CA ASN A 78 4.50 12.09 -1.85
C ASN A 78 5.34 12.78 -2.96
N GLY A 79 5.21 12.32 -4.21
CA GLY A 79 5.93 12.83 -5.36
C GLY A 79 7.40 12.43 -5.38
N ASN A 80 8.05 12.64 -6.52
CA ASN A 80 9.52 12.56 -6.60
C ASN A 80 10.12 13.80 -5.93
N HIS A 81 11.37 13.71 -5.47
CA HIS A 81 12.18 14.89 -5.12
C HIS A 81 12.13 15.89 -6.28
N LYS A 82 11.42 17.01 -6.09
CA LYS A 82 11.12 17.96 -7.18
C LYS A 82 12.31 18.84 -7.57
N LYS A 83 13.39 18.84 -6.77
CA LYS A 83 14.61 19.63 -7.01
C LYS A 83 15.84 18.85 -6.59
N ALA A 84 16.95 19.08 -7.30
CA ALA A 84 18.25 18.61 -6.87
C ALA A 84 18.57 19.22 -5.48
N PRO A 85 19.14 18.44 -4.55
CA PRO A 85 19.61 18.96 -3.27
C PRO A 85 20.64 20.08 -3.47
N GLU A 86 20.68 21.06 -2.56
CA GLU A 86 21.64 22.17 -2.61
C GLU A 86 23.09 21.67 -2.66
N GLU A 87 23.39 20.60 -1.94
CA GLU A 87 24.71 19.93 -1.95
C GLU A 87 25.13 19.47 -3.35
N TYR A 88 24.19 18.91 -4.12
CA TYR A 88 24.45 18.48 -5.48
C TYR A 88 24.69 19.66 -6.43
N ILE A 89 23.92 20.74 -6.26
CA ILE A 89 24.08 21.97 -7.05
C ILE A 89 25.46 22.58 -6.78
N ASN A 90 25.86 22.66 -5.52
CA ASN A 90 27.17 23.19 -5.13
C ASN A 90 28.32 22.33 -5.67
N LEU A 91 28.22 21.00 -5.58
CA LEU A 91 29.22 20.10 -6.16
C LEU A 91 29.36 20.29 -7.67
N LEU A 92 28.24 20.46 -8.39
CA LEU A 92 28.25 20.69 -9.83
C LEU A 92 28.93 22.02 -10.19
N LEU A 93 28.64 23.09 -9.44
CA LEU A 93 29.27 24.40 -9.65
C LEU A 93 30.79 24.34 -9.40
N ASP A 94 31.23 23.64 -8.34
CA ASP A 94 32.64 23.45 -8.02
C ASP A 94 33.40 22.70 -9.14
N LEU A 95 32.78 21.70 -9.76
CA LEU A 95 33.39 20.96 -10.87
C LEU A 95 33.55 21.82 -12.12
N LEU A 96 32.55 22.65 -12.43
CA LEU A 96 32.59 23.56 -13.57
C LEU A 96 33.64 24.67 -13.40
N GLN A 97 33.89 25.11 -12.17
CA GLN A 97 34.93 26.12 -11.87
C GLN A 97 36.37 25.55 -11.93
N LYS A 98 36.52 24.22 -11.85
CA LYS A 98 37.83 23.54 -11.90
C LYS A 98 38.24 23.10 -13.31
N SER A 99 37.40 23.37 -14.32
CA SER A 99 37.62 23.06 -15.74
C SER A 99 38.05 24.31 -16.49
#